data_AF-A0A0S4TBJ7-F1
#
_entry.id   AF-A0A0S4TBJ7-F1
#
_cell.length_a   1.000
_cell.length_b   1.000
_cell.length_c   1.000
_cell.angle_alpha   90.00
_cell.angle_beta   90.00
_cell.angle_gamma   90.00
#
_symmetry.space_group_name_H-M   'P 1'
#
loop_
_entity.id
_entity.type
_entity.pdbx_description
1 polymer ?
#
loop_
_entity_poly.entity_id
_entity_poly.type
_entity_poly.pdbx_seq_one_letter_code
_entity_poly.pdbx_strand_id
1 'polypeptide(L)' 'MAQSRFTKLKGELYEKNIDKRGNVSSSKKKSGYPVGPFALGLFIFVVIGSAIIQMIVSATTKHLD' A
#
# COMPACT_ATOMS: atom_id res chain seq x y z
N MET A 1 2.81 44.79 24.89
CA MET A 1 4.10 44.42 24.26
C MET A 1 4.03 44.74 22.77
N ALA A 2 4.63 45.84 22.33
CA ALA A 2 4.68 46.17 20.90
C ALA A 2 5.72 45.27 20.22
N GLN A 3 5.27 44.28 19.46
CA GLN A 3 6.17 43.42 18.69
C GLN A 3 6.88 44.27 17.63
N SER A 4 8.21 44.26 17.66
CA SER A 4 9.01 44.98 16.65
C SER A 4 8.61 44.50 15.25
N ARG A 5 8.60 45.39 14.26
CA ARG A 5 8.23 45.04 12.87
C ARG A 5 9.05 43.87 12.34
N PHE A 6 10.31 43.75 12.78
CA PHE A 6 11.20 42.64 12.46
C PHE A 6 10.71 41.28 12.97
N THR A 7 10.08 41.25 14.15
CA THR A 7 9.55 40.02 14.75
C THR A 7 8.37 39.48 13.94
N LYS A 8 7.52 40.37 13.41
CA LYS A 8 6.37 39.99 12.57
C LYS A 8 6.81 39.40 11.23
N LEU A 9 7.77 40.06 10.57
CA LEU A 9 8.33 39.60 9.30
C LEU A 9 8.97 38.21 9.42
N LYS A 10 9.68 37.95 10.53
CA LYS A 10 10.25 36.61 10.79
C LYS A 10 9.15 35.56 10.88
N GLY A 11 8.08 35.80 11.65
CA GLY A 11 6.95 34.87 11.79
C GLY A 11 6.30 34.51 10.46
N GLU A 12 6.02 35.51 9.62
CA GLU A 12 5.39 35.36 8.30
C GLU A 12 6.23 34.49 7.34
N LEU A 13 7.57 34.56 7.43
CA LEU A 13 8.48 33.73 6.65
C LEU A 13 8.53 32.26 7.12
N TYR A 14 8.28 32.01 8.40
CA TYR A 14 8.20 30.64 8.93
C TYR A 14 6.84 30.02 8.67
N GLU A 15 5.76 30.80 8.79
CA GLU A 15 4.36 30.35 8.58
C GLU A 15 4.16 29.78 7.16
N LYS A 16 4.66 30.46 6.13
CA LYS A 16 4.60 29.98 4.73
C LYS A 16 5.34 28.66 4.47
N ASN A 17 6.26 28.25 5.35
CA ASN A 17 6.96 26.95 5.26
C ASN A 17 6.23 25.86 6.05
N ILE A 18 5.39 26.23 7.03
CA ILE A 18 4.50 25.31 7.76
C ILE A 18 3.31 24.92 6.88
N ASP A 19 2.66 25.89 6.21
CA ASP A 19 1.50 25.62 5.33
C ASP A 19 1.88 24.86 4.05
N LYS A 20 3.16 24.90 3.67
CA LYS A 20 3.70 24.13 2.53
C LYS A 20 4.25 22.76 2.92
N ARG A 21 4.17 22.39 4.20
CA ARG A 21 4.63 21.09 4.69
C ARG A 21 3.69 20.00 4.16
N GLY A 22 4.20 19.19 3.24
CA GLY A 22 3.45 18.05 2.67
C GLY A 22 3.13 18.17 1.17
N ASN A 23 3.34 19.33 0.54
CA ASN A 23 3.21 19.45 -0.92
C ASN A 23 4.52 19.07 -1.63
N VAL A 24 5.01 17.87 -1.38
CA VAL A 24 6.02 17.23 -2.24
C VAL A 24 5.27 16.42 -3.29
N SER A 25 5.58 16.62 -4.58
CA SER A 25 4.97 15.84 -5.64
C SER A 25 5.21 14.35 -5.37
N SER A 26 4.15 13.61 -5.06
CA SER A 26 4.19 12.16 -5.00
C SER A 26 4.67 11.65 -6.36
N SER A 27 5.93 11.21 -6.43
CA SER A 27 6.53 10.67 -7.64
C SER A 27 5.62 9.57 -8.20
N LYS A 28 5.28 9.68 -9.49
CA LYS A 28 4.32 8.87 -10.27
C LYS A 28 4.10 7.48 -9.65
N LYS A 29 2.90 7.27 -9.09
CA LYS A 29 2.43 5.94 -8.69
C LYS A 29 2.51 5.04 -9.93
N LYS A 30 3.50 4.15 -9.96
CA LYS A 30 3.50 3.02 -10.91
C LYS A 30 2.17 2.33 -10.69
N SER A 31 1.35 2.31 -11.74
CA SER A 31 0.11 1.55 -11.82
C SER A 31 0.44 0.06 -11.77
N GLY A 32 0.88 -0.41 -10.61
CA GLY A 32 0.91 -1.82 -10.28
C GLY A 32 -0.53 -2.31 -10.18
N TYR A 33 -0.72 -3.61 -10.42
CA TYR A 33 -1.99 -4.26 -10.15
C TYR A 33 -2.51 -3.84 -8.77
N PRO A 34 -3.82 -3.59 -8.62
CA PRO A 34 -4.41 -3.14 -7.36
C PRO A 34 -4.25 -4.18 -6.24
N VAL A 35 -3.74 -5.37 -6.58
CA VAL A 35 -3.37 -6.43 -5.66
C VAL A 35 -1.85 -6.43 -5.46
N GLY A 36 -1.42 -6.44 -4.20
CA GLY A 36 0.00 -6.53 -3.87
C GLY A 36 0.60 -7.88 -4.33
N PRO A 37 1.93 -7.96 -4.55
CA PRO A 37 2.60 -9.21 -4.93
C PRO A 37 2.28 -10.39 -4.02
N PHE A 38 2.16 -10.14 -2.70
CA PHE A 38 1.78 -11.16 -1.72
C PHE A 38 0.35 -11.67 -1.91
N ALA A 39 -0.62 -10.78 -2.17
CA ALA A 39 -2.00 -11.17 -2.39
C ALA A 39 -2.16 -11.98 -3.69
N LEU A 40 -1.44 -11.57 -4.75
CA LEU A 40 -1.42 -12.31 -6.01
C LEU A 40 -0.77 -13.71 -5.84
N GLY A 41 0.35 -13.79 -5.12
CA GLY A 41 1.01 -15.06 -4.80
C GLY A 41 0.14 -16.00 -3.97
N LEU A 42 -0.53 -15.47 -2.94
CA LEU A 42 -1.47 -16.25 -2.12
C LEU A 42 -2.65 -16.76 -2.95
N PHE A 43 -3.21 -15.92 -3.83
CA PHE A 43 -4.34 -16.29 -4.67
C PHE A 43 -4.01 -17.48 -5.57
N ILE A 44 -2.87 -17.43 -6.27
CA ILE A 44 -2.42 -18.52 -7.15
C ILE A 44 -2.12 -19.79 -6.34
N PHE A 45 -1.47 -19.65 -5.17
CA PHE A 45 -1.16 -20.78 -4.29
C PHE A 45 -2.43 -21.50 -3.79
N VAL A 46 -3.42 -20.75 -3.32
CA VAL A 46 -4.68 -21.34 -2.82
C VAL A 46 -5.46 -22.01 -3.95
N VAL A 47 -5.53 -21.39 -5.13
CA VAL A 47 -6.24 -21.94 -6.29
C VAL A 47 -5.60 -23.25 -6.77
N ILE A 48 -4.29 -23.26 -7.03
CA ILE A 48 -3.59 -24.45 -7.54
C ILE A 48 -3.46 -25.51 -6.44
N GLY A 49 -3.12 -25.09 -5.21
CA GLY A 49 -2.93 -26.00 -4.08
C GLY A 49 -4.22 -26.74 -3.71
N SER A 50 -5.37 -26.08 -3.75
CA SER A 50 -6.65 -26.73 -3.48
C SER A 50 -7.01 -27.78 -4.52
N ALA A 51 -6.73 -27.54 -5.82
CA ALA A 51 -6.99 -28.50 -6.88
C ALA A 51 -6.13 -29.78 -6.73
N ILE A 52 -4.85 -29.63 -6.37
CA ILE A 52 -3.96 -30.78 -6.14
C ILE A 52 -4.43 -31.62 -4.95
N ILE A 53 -4.78 -30.97 -3.83
CA ILE A 53 -5.27 -31.66 -2.62
C ILE A 53 -6.59 -32.39 -2.93
N GLN A 54 -7.51 -31.73 -3.64
CA GLN A 54 -8.76 -32.34 -4.08
C GLN A 54 -8.53 -33.54 -5.02
N MET A 55 -7.55 -33.46 -5.92
CA MET A 55 -7.20 -34.56 -6.82
C MET A 55 -6.70 -35.79 -6.05
N ILE A 56 -5.79 -35.59 -5.08
CA ILE A 56 -5.28 -36.69 -4.25
C ILE A 56 -6.41 -37.33 -3.45
N VAL A 57 -7.24 -36.53 -2.78
CA VAL A 57 -8.38 -37.02 -2.00
C VAL A 57 -9.40 -37.72 -2.90
N SER A 58 -9.65 -37.19 -4.10
CA SER A 58 -10.58 -37.81 -5.05
C SER A 58 -10.05 -39.15 -5.62
N ALA A 59 -8.75 -39.25 -5.88
CA ALA A 59 -8.14 -40.47 -6.38
C ALA A 59 -8.09 -41.58 -5.32
N THR A 60 -7.85 -41.23 -4.05
CA THR A 60 -7.87 -42.22 -2.96
C THR A 60 -9.30 -42.65 -2.60
N THR A 61 -10.29 -41.76 -2.69
CA THR A 61 -11.69 -42.10 -2.38
C THR A 61 -12.37 -42.90 -3.48
N LYS A 62 -12.02 -42.69 -4.76
CA LYS A 62 -12.60 -43.44 -5.90
C LYS A 62 -12.06 -44.86 -6.08
N HIS A 63 -10.95 -45.22 -5.41
CA HIS A 63 -10.39 -46.58 -5.44
C HIS A 63 -11.01 -47.47 -4.34
N LEU A 64 -11.95 -46.95 -3.55
CA LEU A 64 -12.58 -47.69 -2.45
C LEU A 64 -14.07 -48.03 -2.67
N ASP A 65 -14.56 -47.88 -3.90
CA ASP A 65 -15.83 -48.47 -4.36
C ASP A 65 -15.59 -49.41 -5.56
#